data_AF-A0A1W1BYE2-F1
#
_entry.id   AF-A0A1W1BYE2-F1
#
_cell.length_a   1.000
_cell.length_b   1.000
_cell.length_c   1.000
_cell.angle_alpha   90.00
_cell.angle_beta   90.00
_cell.angle_gamma   90.00
#
_symmetry.space_group_name_H-M   'P 1'
#
loop_
_entity.id
_entity.type
_entity.pdbx_description
1 polymer ?
#
loop_
_entity_poly.entity_id
_entity_poly.type
_entity_poly.pdbx_seq_one_letter_code
_entity_poly.pdbx_strand_id
1 'polypeptide(L)'
;MMIHPATVHFAMVLPVVASVFGIVYLINRQELFSKISTILILFTALAMAGVWYTGSVAGPEIYDFLSEAGQNTLVQHKELGLYLAISMGLVALLKIIGCKVKKFFLEAIAIVALIVITLATFVQGNMGGELVYNHGTPFKSFMIMDTLHETAEAVNEEDQDSAKIELYKEALEDIELIHEEVEIYYGNQAEQE
;
A
#
# COMPACT_ATOMS: atom_id res chain seq x y z
N MET A 1 0.74 6.97 -10.11
CA MET A 1 1.74 7.77 -9.33
C MET A 1 2.37 6.93 -8.18
N MET A 2 3.71 6.82 -8.09
CA MET A 2 4.43 5.99 -7.09
C MET A 2 4.46 6.52 -5.63
N ILE A 3 3.51 7.37 -5.22
CA ILE A 3 3.49 7.93 -3.86
C ILE A 3 2.92 6.92 -2.85
N HIS A 4 2.00 6.06 -3.29
CA HIS A 4 1.30 5.13 -2.39
C HIS A 4 2.27 4.20 -1.63
N PRO A 5 3.22 3.48 -2.28
CA PRO A 5 4.17 2.62 -1.56
C PRO A 5 5.09 3.39 -0.59
N ALA A 6 5.43 4.64 -0.89
CA ALA A 6 6.19 5.46 0.05
C ALA A 6 5.36 5.77 1.31
N THR A 7 4.09 6.13 1.13
CA THR A 7 3.20 6.52 2.24
C THR A 7 2.75 5.36 3.13
N VAL A 8 2.80 4.09 2.66
CA VAL A 8 2.41 2.92 3.49
C VAL A 8 3.29 2.76 4.73
N HIS A 9 4.57 3.14 4.67
CA HIS A 9 5.51 2.99 5.79
C HIS A 9 5.02 3.72 7.06
N PHE A 10 4.48 4.92 6.88
CA PHE A 10 3.92 5.69 8.00
C PHE A 10 2.66 5.04 8.56
N ALA A 11 1.76 4.58 7.69
CA ALA A 11 0.53 3.90 8.10
C ALA A 11 0.78 2.56 8.78
N MET A 12 1.92 1.90 8.51
CA MET A 12 2.34 0.65 9.17
C MET A 12 3.02 0.91 10.51
N VAL A 13 3.96 1.86 10.59
CA VAL A 13 4.82 2.02 11.78
C VAL A 13 4.19 2.87 12.87
N LEU A 14 3.48 3.95 12.52
CA LEU A 14 2.85 4.84 13.52
C LEU A 14 1.87 4.13 14.46
N PRO A 15 0.95 3.24 14.01
CA PRO A 15 0.05 2.54 14.92
C PRO A 15 0.80 1.62 15.90
N VAL A 16 1.92 1.02 15.48
CA VAL A 16 2.78 0.20 16.35
C VAL A 16 3.39 1.06 17.45
N VAL A 17 4.01 2.19 17.09
CA VAL A 17 4.64 3.10 18.05
C VAL A 17 3.59 3.70 18.99
N ALA A 18 2.44 4.11 18.45
CA ALA A 18 1.30 4.58 19.23
C ALA A 18 0.80 3.54 20.24
N SER A 19 0.78 2.26 19.84
CA SER A 19 0.40 1.13 20.68
C SER A 19 1.37 0.91 21.83
N VAL A 20 2.68 1.01 21.59
CA VAL A 20 3.69 0.91 22.66
C VAL A 20 3.46 1.98 23.73
N PHE A 21 3.33 3.25 23.33
CA PHE A 21 3.05 4.33 24.29
C PHE A 21 1.67 4.17 24.96
N GLY A 22 0.67 3.65 24.24
CA GLY A 22 -0.64 3.31 24.79
C GLY A 22 -0.53 2.25 25.89
N ILE A 23 0.18 1.15 25.65
CA ILE A 23 0.41 0.08 26.62
C ILE A 23 1.17 0.61 27.85
N VAL A 24 2.22 1.40 27.63
CA VAL A 24 2.98 2.03 28.72
C VAL A 24 2.06 2.94 29.56
N TYR A 25 1.13 3.67 28.93
CA TYR A 25 0.12 4.44 29.65
C TYR A 25 -0.87 3.55 30.42
N LEU A 26 -1.33 2.42 29.87
CA LEU A 26 -2.24 1.50 30.57
C LEU A 26 -1.63 0.96 31.88
N ILE A 27 -0.32 0.71 31.87
CA ILE A 27 0.43 0.19 33.02
C ILE A 27 0.72 1.32 34.02
N ASN A 28 1.34 2.41 33.56
CA ASN A 28 1.89 3.44 34.45
C ASN A 28 0.89 4.56 34.79
N ARG A 29 -0.15 4.75 33.97
CA ARG A 29 -1.18 5.80 34.07
C ARG A 29 -0.66 7.24 34.13
N GLN A 30 0.60 7.47 33.73
CA GLN A 30 1.18 8.81 33.73
C GLN A 30 0.63 9.65 32.57
N GLU A 31 0.27 10.90 32.85
CA GLU A 31 -0.35 11.83 31.89
C GLU A 31 0.54 12.06 30.65
N LEU A 32 1.87 12.04 30.82
CA LEU A 32 2.82 12.19 29.71
C LEU A 32 2.60 11.13 28.62
N PHE A 33 2.51 9.85 29.00
CA PHE A 33 2.32 8.75 28.05
C PHE A 33 0.93 8.80 27.39
N SER A 34 -0.10 9.25 28.12
CA SER A 34 -1.41 9.51 27.53
C SER A 34 -1.34 10.54 26.41
N LYS A 35 -0.66 11.68 26.65
CA LYS A 35 -0.52 12.75 25.66
C LYS A 35 0.26 12.30 24.43
N ILE A 36 1.41 11.64 24.64
CA ILE A 36 2.24 11.11 23.54
C ILE A 36 1.42 10.12 22.70
N SER A 37 0.78 9.14 23.33
CA SER A 37 -0.07 8.17 22.64
C SER A 37 -1.21 8.86 21.87
N THR A 38 -1.86 9.87 22.46
CA THR A 38 -2.94 10.62 21.79
C THR A 38 -2.47 11.34 20.53
N ILE A 39 -1.29 11.99 20.58
CA ILE A 39 -0.70 12.66 19.41
C ILE A 39 -0.35 11.64 18.33
N LEU A 40 0.28 10.53 18.69
CA LEU A 40 0.65 9.48 17.74
C LEU A 40 -0.58 8.83 17.09
N ILE A 41 -1.64 8.57 17.87
CA ILE A 41 -2.93 8.06 17.37
C ILE A 41 -3.55 9.03 16.36
N LEU A 42 -3.47 10.35 16.60
CA LEU A 42 -3.96 11.35 15.65
C LEU A 42 -3.15 11.31 14.34
N PHE A 43 -1.82 11.30 14.41
CA PHE A 43 -0.99 11.19 13.21
C PHE A 43 -1.17 9.84 12.49
N THR A 44 -1.43 8.77 13.22
CA THR A 44 -1.79 7.46 12.66
C THR A 44 -3.07 7.57 11.84
N ALA A 45 -4.13 8.20 12.38
CA ALA A 45 -5.38 8.40 11.64
C ALA A 45 -5.18 9.22 10.36
N LEU A 46 -4.38 10.29 10.43
CA LEU A 46 -4.06 11.12 9.26
C LEU A 46 -3.24 10.34 8.22
N ALA A 47 -2.25 9.56 8.64
CA ALA A 47 -1.44 8.72 7.75
C ALA A 47 -2.29 7.63 7.08
N MET A 48 -3.19 6.98 7.82
CA MET A 48 -4.12 5.98 7.27
C MET A 48 -5.10 6.58 6.28
N ALA A 49 -5.61 7.79 6.53
CA ALA A 49 -6.44 8.50 5.55
C ALA A 49 -5.65 8.86 4.29
N GLY A 50 -4.42 9.36 4.45
CA GLY A 50 -3.54 9.72 3.33
C GLY A 50 -3.13 8.52 2.47
N VAL A 51 -2.76 7.39 3.09
CA VAL A 51 -2.39 6.18 2.35
C VAL A 51 -3.59 5.58 1.62
N TRP A 52 -4.78 5.59 2.23
CA TRP A 52 -6.00 5.13 1.57
C TRP A 52 -6.35 6.01 0.37
N TYR A 53 -6.22 7.32 0.51
CA TYR A 53 -6.45 8.26 -0.58
C TYR A 53 -5.49 8.01 -1.74
N THR A 54 -4.18 7.97 -1.48
CA THR A 54 -3.18 7.71 -2.53
C THR A 54 -3.37 6.34 -3.19
N GLY A 55 -3.75 5.31 -2.42
CA GLY A 55 -4.06 3.99 -2.94
C GLY A 55 -5.34 3.96 -3.78
N SER A 56 -6.35 4.75 -3.44
CA SER A 56 -7.59 4.88 -4.21
C SER A 56 -7.39 5.56 -5.57
N VAL A 57 -6.34 6.39 -5.69
CA VAL A 57 -5.91 6.97 -6.97
C VAL A 57 -5.06 5.99 -7.77
N ALA A 58 -4.14 5.26 -7.13
CA ALA A 58 -3.25 4.33 -7.81
C ALA A 58 -3.91 3.01 -8.23
N GLY A 59 -4.87 2.50 -7.46
CA GLY A 59 -5.52 1.20 -7.72
C GLY A 59 -6.15 1.09 -9.11
N PRO A 60 -6.95 2.07 -9.56
CA PRO A 60 -7.52 2.05 -10.92
C PRO A 60 -6.48 2.00 -12.04
N GLU A 61 -5.28 2.58 -11.85
CA GLU A 61 -4.21 2.58 -12.87
C GLU A 61 -3.67 1.16 -13.14
N ILE A 62 -3.76 0.26 -12.16
CA ILE A 62 -3.23 -1.10 -12.27
C ILE A 62 -4.30 -2.19 -12.42
N TYR A 63 -5.59 -1.83 -12.24
CA TYR A 63 -6.68 -2.80 -12.09
C TYR A 63 -6.80 -3.76 -13.29
N ASP A 64 -6.80 -3.22 -14.50
CA ASP A 64 -6.96 -4.00 -15.73
C ASP A 64 -5.73 -4.85 -16.08
N PHE A 65 -4.60 -4.61 -15.41
CA PHE A 65 -3.36 -5.38 -15.58
C PHE A 65 -3.20 -6.52 -14.57
N LEU A 66 -4.14 -6.64 -13.63
CA LEU A 66 -4.19 -7.73 -12.65
C LEU A 66 -5.00 -8.90 -13.21
N SER A 67 -4.65 -10.12 -12.79
CA SER A 67 -5.52 -11.29 -12.95
C SER A 67 -6.86 -11.09 -12.23
N GLU A 68 -7.89 -11.90 -12.55
CA GLU A 68 -9.19 -11.84 -11.86
C GLU A 68 -9.05 -11.98 -10.33
N ALA A 69 -8.17 -12.90 -9.88
CA ALA A 69 -7.83 -13.05 -8.48
C ALA A 69 -7.19 -11.77 -7.91
N GLY A 70 -6.23 -11.18 -8.64
CA GLY A 70 -5.59 -9.91 -8.25
C GLY A 70 -6.56 -8.73 -8.19
N GLN A 71 -7.52 -8.64 -9.11
CA GLN A 71 -8.57 -7.62 -9.10
C GLN A 71 -9.43 -7.73 -7.84
N ASN A 72 -9.86 -8.94 -7.49
CA ASN A 72 -10.62 -9.17 -6.26
C ASN A 72 -9.81 -8.81 -5.01
N THR A 73 -8.54 -9.24 -4.94
CA THR A 73 -7.63 -8.87 -3.86
C THR A 73 -7.45 -7.34 -3.76
N LEU A 74 -7.37 -6.64 -4.90
CA LEU A 74 -7.23 -5.17 -4.93
C LEU A 74 -8.48 -4.47 -4.39
N VAL A 75 -9.68 -4.95 -4.74
CA VAL A 75 -10.94 -4.43 -4.21
C VAL A 75 -11.02 -4.66 -2.71
N GLN A 76 -10.75 -5.88 -2.23
CA GLN A 76 -10.76 -6.19 -0.80
C GLN A 76 -9.72 -5.35 -0.04
N HIS A 77 -8.53 -5.18 -0.60
CA HIS A 77 -7.48 -4.33 -0.03
C HIS A 77 -7.98 -2.88 0.08
N LYS A 78 -8.60 -2.33 -0.97
CA LYS A 78 -9.15 -0.97 -0.94
C LYS A 78 -10.24 -0.81 0.12
N GLU A 79 -11.15 -1.78 0.24
CA GLU A 79 -12.25 -1.76 1.21
C GLU A 79 -11.75 -1.85 2.66
N LEU A 80 -10.86 -2.80 2.94
CA LEU A 80 -10.26 -2.94 4.27
C LEU A 80 -9.46 -1.68 4.63
N GLY A 81 -8.72 -1.10 3.68
CA GLY A 81 -8.03 0.19 3.87
C GLY A 81 -8.98 1.33 4.26
N LEU A 82 -10.17 1.40 3.64
CA LEU A 82 -11.19 2.40 3.98
C LEU A 82 -11.72 2.19 5.41
N TYR A 83 -12.06 0.95 5.75
CA TYR A 83 -12.56 0.61 7.08
C TYR A 83 -11.53 0.90 8.17
N LEU A 84 -10.25 0.62 7.92
CA LEU A 84 -9.17 0.95 8.84
C LEU A 84 -9.02 2.47 8.99
N ALA A 85 -9.05 3.25 7.90
CA ALA A 85 -8.95 4.70 7.96
C ALA A 85 -10.10 5.34 8.77
N ILE A 86 -11.34 4.92 8.52
CA ILE A 86 -12.52 5.41 9.26
C ILE A 86 -12.43 5.01 10.73
N SER A 87 -12.15 3.73 11.01
CA SER A 87 -12.06 3.21 12.38
C SER A 87 -10.97 3.92 13.18
N MET A 88 -9.82 4.17 12.55
CA MET A 88 -8.72 4.90 13.17
C MET A 88 -9.10 6.36 13.46
N GLY A 89 -9.86 7.02 12.57
CA GLY A 89 -10.44 8.33 12.83
C GLY A 89 -11.34 8.34 14.08
N LEU A 90 -12.22 7.34 14.22
CA LEU A 90 -13.08 7.19 15.41
C LEU A 90 -12.28 6.92 16.68
N VAL A 91 -11.27 6.05 16.62
CA VAL A 91 -10.37 5.76 17.75
C VAL A 91 -9.58 7.00 18.16
N ALA A 92 -9.12 7.81 17.21
CA ALA A 92 -8.45 9.07 17.49
C ALA A 92 -9.37 10.06 18.21
N LEU A 93 -10.61 10.24 17.74
CA LEU A 93 -11.60 11.07 18.43
C LEU A 93 -11.87 10.57 19.86
N LEU A 94 -12.08 9.26 20.02
CA LEU A 94 -12.31 8.66 21.34
C LEU A 94 -11.12 8.89 22.28
N LYS A 95 -9.88 8.69 21.80
CA LYS A 95 -8.67 8.92 22.59
C LYS A 95 -8.51 10.39 22.98
N ILE A 96 -8.74 11.32 22.06
CA ILE A 96 -8.67 12.76 22.31
C ILE A 96 -9.70 13.17 23.37
N ILE A 97 -10.94 12.68 23.24
CA ILE A 97 -12.00 12.93 24.23
C ILE A 97 -11.55 12.38 25.58
N GLY A 98 -11.15 11.10 25.65
CA GLY A 98 -10.70 10.44 26.87
C GLY A 98 -9.57 11.20 27.58
N CYS A 99 -8.57 11.62 26.81
CA CYS A 99 -7.43 12.42 27.31
C CYS A 99 -7.88 13.79 27.83
N LYS A 100 -8.75 14.52 27.11
CA LYS A 100 -9.23 15.85 27.51
C LYS A 100 -10.08 15.80 28.78
N VAL A 101 -10.97 14.81 28.89
CA VAL A 101 -11.85 14.65 30.07
C VAL A 101 -11.18 13.83 31.20
N LYS A 102 -9.93 13.41 31.00
CA LYS A 102 -9.12 12.61 31.94
C LYS A 102 -9.83 11.31 32.39
N LYS A 103 -10.55 10.65 31.49
CA LYS A 103 -11.25 9.38 31.77
C LYS A 103 -10.44 8.19 31.28
N PHE A 104 -9.74 7.54 32.21
CA PHE A 104 -8.94 6.34 31.94
C PHE A 104 -9.68 5.26 31.15
N PHE A 105 -10.95 4.99 31.48
CA PHE A 105 -11.74 3.95 30.80
C PHE A 105 -11.90 4.20 29.30
N LEU A 106 -12.15 5.46 28.89
CA LEU A 106 -12.27 5.82 27.47
C LEU A 106 -10.94 5.69 26.74
N GLU A 107 -9.85 6.11 27.40
CA GLU A 107 -8.51 5.98 26.85
C GLU A 107 -8.10 4.51 26.71
N ALA A 108 -8.49 3.66 27.66
CA ALA A 108 -8.19 2.24 27.62
C ALA A 108 -8.91 1.52 26.48
N ILE A 109 -10.21 1.81 26.28
CA ILE A 109 -10.95 1.29 25.12
C ILE A 109 -10.28 1.75 23.82
N ALA A 110 -9.90 3.02 23.71
CA ALA A 110 -9.24 3.53 22.51
C ALA A 110 -7.90 2.84 22.23
N ILE A 111 -7.10 2.54 23.27
CA ILE A 111 -5.81 1.85 23.13
C ILE A 111 -6.01 0.37 22.74
N VAL A 112 -7.00 -0.31 23.31
CA VAL A 112 -7.33 -1.69 22.91
C VAL A 112 -7.79 -1.73 21.45
N ALA A 113 -8.65 -0.79 21.04
CA ALA A 113 -9.10 -0.67 19.67
C ALA A 113 -7.93 -0.35 18.71
N LEU A 114 -7.00 0.53 19.11
CA LEU A 114 -5.78 0.80 18.35
C LEU A 114 -4.94 -0.47 18.13
N ILE A 115 -4.77 -1.32 19.14
CA ILE A 115 -4.00 -2.57 19.01
C ILE A 115 -4.69 -3.51 18.00
N VAL A 116 -6.02 -3.64 18.07
CA VAL A 116 -6.78 -4.44 17.09
C VAL A 116 -6.61 -3.89 15.68
N ILE A 117 -6.73 -2.57 15.50
CA ILE A 117 -6.49 -1.91 14.21
C ILE A 117 -5.07 -2.17 13.74
N THR A 118 -4.06 -2.06 14.61
CA THR A 118 -2.65 -2.33 14.29
C THR A 118 -2.45 -3.74 13.74
N LEU A 119 -3.06 -4.75 14.36
CA LEU A 119 -3.00 -6.12 13.89
C LEU A 119 -3.68 -6.28 12.52
N ALA A 120 -4.84 -5.66 12.33
CA ALA A 120 -5.54 -5.65 11.05
C ALA A 120 -4.74 -4.93 9.96
N THR A 121 -3.97 -3.89 10.29
CA THR A 121 -3.05 -3.23 9.36
C THR A 121 -1.95 -4.18 8.86
N PHE A 122 -1.49 -5.14 9.65
CA PHE A 122 -0.55 -6.15 9.16
C PHE A 122 -1.20 -7.09 8.13
N VAL A 123 -2.47 -7.45 8.32
CA VAL A 123 -3.24 -8.22 7.32
C VAL A 123 -3.38 -7.40 6.03
N GLN A 124 -3.73 -6.12 6.14
CA GLN A 124 -3.78 -5.19 5.01
C GLN A 124 -2.44 -5.10 4.28
N GLY A 125 -1.33 -5.04 5.02
CA GLY A 125 0.03 -5.02 4.47
C GLY A 125 0.36 -6.32 3.72
N ASN A 126 -0.06 -7.47 4.23
CA ASN A 126 0.11 -8.76 3.55
C ASN A 126 -0.65 -8.80 2.22
N MET A 127 -1.90 -8.33 2.18
CA MET A 127 -2.66 -8.23 0.93
C MET A 127 -1.98 -7.28 -0.09
N GLY A 128 -1.42 -6.17 0.40
CA GLY A 128 -0.63 -5.26 -0.46
C GLY A 128 0.62 -5.94 -1.03
N GLY A 129 1.29 -6.77 -0.23
CA GLY A 129 2.40 -7.60 -0.70
C GLY A 129 1.95 -8.62 -1.74
N GLU A 130 0.87 -9.35 -1.49
CA GLU A 130 0.30 -10.32 -2.44
C GLU A 130 -0.04 -9.69 -3.79
N LEU A 131 -0.59 -8.47 -3.80
CA LEU A 131 -0.84 -7.73 -5.03
C LEU A 131 0.43 -7.43 -5.83
N VAL A 132 1.53 -7.12 -5.16
CA VAL A 132 2.81 -6.77 -5.80
C VAL A 132 3.60 -8.02 -6.19
N TYR A 133 3.63 -9.05 -5.36
CA TYR A 133 4.50 -10.20 -5.55
C TYR A 133 3.80 -11.35 -6.27
N ASN A 134 2.52 -11.61 -5.99
CA ASN A 134 1.80 -12.77 -6.54
C ASN A 134 0.89 -12.40 -7.72
N HIS A 135 0.43 -11.15 -7.75
CA HIS A 135 -0.42 -10.64 -8.83
C HIS A 135 0.26 -9.52 -9.63
N GLY A 136 1.54 -9.22 -9.35
CA GLY A 136 2.34 -8.11 -9.87
C GLY A 136 2.64 -8.09 -11.37
N THR A 137 1.87 -8.80 -12.20
CA THR A 137 1.85 -8.65 -13.65
C THR A 137 1.68 -7.20 -14.14
N PRO A 138 1.11 -6.23 -13.38
CA PRO A 138 1.06 -4.83 -13.81
C PRO A 138 2.42 -4.17 -13.99
N PHE A 139 3.45 -4.50 -13.21
CA PHE A 139 4.79 -3.92 -13.44
C PHE A 139 5.39 -4.44 -14.74
N LYS A 140 5.29 -5.75 -14.98
CA LYS A 140 5.67 -6.38 -16.26
C LYS A 140 4.90 -5.78 -17.43
N SER A 141 3.58 -5.67 -17.30
CA SER A 141 2.69 -5.16 -18.35
C SER A 141 2.90 -3.67 -18.60
N PHE A 142 3.16 -2.87 -17.55
CA PHE A 142 3.50 -1.47 -17.67
C PHE A 142 4.84 -1.27 -18.37
N MET A 143 5.90 -1.99 -17.97
CA MET A 143 7.20 -1.91 -18.63
C MET A 143 7.12 -2.33 -20.10
N ILE A 144 6.40 -3.42 -20.41
CA ILE A 144 6.15 -3.83 -21.80
C ILE A 144 5.39 -2.74 -22.57
N MET A 145 4.35 -2.14 -21.98
CA MET A 145 3.57 -1.09 -22.62
C MET A 145 4.40 0.18 -22.86
N ASP A 146 5.26 0.55 -21.92
CA ASP A 146 6.17 1.70 -22.01
C ASP A 146 7.20 1.50 -23.13
N THR A 147 7.87 0.34 -23.15
CA THR A 147 8.79 -0.05 -24.23
C THR A 147 8.10 -0.02 -25.60
N LEU A 148 6.87 -0.53 -25.69
CA LEU A 148 6.10 -0.50 -26.95
C LEU A 148 5.73 0.92 -27.38
N HIS A 149 5.42 1.81 -26.44
CA HIS A 149 5.11 3.21 -26.73
C HIS A 149 6.34 3.96 -27.23
N GLU A 150 7.46 3.85 -26.52
CA GLU A 150 8.74 4.47 -26.91
C GLU A 150 9.18 3.99 -28.30
N THR A 151 9.06 2.68 -28.56
CA THR A 151 9.37 2.09 -29.87
C THR A 151 8.44 2.63 -30.96
N ALA A 152 7.14 2.78 -30.68
CA ALA A 152 6.18 3.31 -31.65
C ALA A 152 6.47 4.77 -32.00
N GLU A 153 6.92 5.58 -31.05
CA GLU A 153 7.37 6.96 -31.31
C GLU A 153 8.66 6.96 -32.16
N ALA A 154 9.68 6.19 -31.78
CA ALA A 154 10.94 6.10 -32.51
C ALA A 154 10.78 5.61 -33.95
N VAL A 155 9.92 4.61 -34.18
CA VAL A 155 9.62 4.07 -35.52
C VAL A 155 8.90 5.09 -36.41
N ASN A 156 8.09 5.98 -35.83
CA ASN A 156 7.40 7.03 -36.58
C ASN A 156 8.35 8.15 -37.03
N GLU A 157 9.44 8.38 -36.29
CA GLU A 157 10.46 9.40 -36.62
C GLU A 157 11.53 8.88 -37.59
N GLU A 158 11.65 7.57 -37.76
CA GLU A 158 12.61 6.94 -38.66
C GLU A 158 12.04 6.78 -40.08
N ASP A 159 12.88 6.95 -41.10
CA ASP A 159 12.47 6.85 -42.52
C ASP A 159 12.97 5.56 -43.18
N GLN A 160 14.00 4.92 -42.62
CA GLN A 160 14.59 3.72 -43.19
C GLN A 160 13.94 2.45 -42.65
N ASP A 161 13.37 1.63 -43.54
CA ASP A 161 12.76 0.34 -43.17
C ASP A 161 13.74 -0.59 -42.42
N SER A 162 15.03 -0.57 -42.76
CA SER A 162 16.05 -1.35 -42.06
C SER A 162 16.24 -0.92 -40.61
N ALA A 163 16.20 0.39 -40.34
CA ALA A 163 16.33 0.94 -39.00
C ALA A 163 15.06 0.71 -38.16
N LYS A 164 13.87 0.78 -38.77
CA LYS A 164 12.60 0.40 -38.11
C LYS A 164 12.59 -1.05 -37.65
N ILE A 165 13.10 -1.96 -38.49
CA ILE A 165 13.23 -3.38 -38.14
C ILE A 165 14.18 -3.57 -36.95
N GLU A 166 15.25 -2.77 -36.88
CA GLU A 166 16.21 -2.82 -35.76
C GLU A 166 15.58 -2.35 -34.45
N LEU A 167 14.83 -1.24 -34.47
CA LEU A 167 14.06 -0.74 -33.32
C LEU A 167 13.05 -1.77 -32.80
N TYR A 168 12.32 -2.46 -33.69
CA TYR A 168 11.39 -3.52 -33.26
C TYR A 168 12.10 -4.74 -32.69
N LYS A 169 13.33 -5.06 -33.14
CA LYS A 169 14.11 -6.17 -32.58
C LYS A 169 14.65 -5.82 -31.20
N GLU A 170 15.14 -4.62 -31.00
CA GLU A 170 15.59 -4.12 -29.70
C GLU A 170 14.45 -4.15 -28.69
N ALA A 171 13.27 -3.66 -29.07
CA ALA A 171 12.07 -3.74 -28.23
C ALA A 171 11.68 -5.18 -27.84
N LEU A 172 11.86 -6.15 -28.76
CA LEU A 172 11.61 -7.56 -28.47
C LEU A 172 12.62 -8.13 -27.48
N GLU A 173 13.91 -7.81 -27.63
CA GLU A 173 14.95 -8.23 -26.69
C GLU A 173 14.71 -7.64 -25.29
N ASP A 174 14.31 -6.37 -25.20
CA ASP A 174 13.96 -5.71 -23.93
C ASP A 174 12.74 -6.36 -23.26
N ILE A 175 11.70 -6.70 -24.04
CA ILE A 175 10.51 -7.39 -23.53
C ILE A 175 10.86 -8.81 -23.03
N GLU A 176 11.76 -9.53 -23.70
CA GLU A 176 12.27 -10.84 -23.25
C GLU A 176 13.05 -10.72 -21.94
N LEU A 177 13.92 -9.70 -21.81
CA LEU A 177 14.64 -9.39 -20.57
C LEU A 177 13.68 -9.05 -19.42
N ILE A 178 12.69 -8.18 -19.67
CA ILE A 178 11.62 -7.87 -18.72
C ILE A 178 10.89 -9.14 -18.28
N HIS A 179 10.65 -10.07 -19.21
CA HIS A 179 10.00 -11.33 -18.90
C HIS A 179 10.82 -12.18 -17.94
N GLU A 180 12.11 -12.36 -18.23
CA GLU A 180 13.04 -13.18 -17.45
C GLU A 180 13.32 -12.58 -16.07
N GLU A 181 13.58 -11.27 -15.98
CA GLU A 181 13.81 -10.59 -14.70
C GLU A 181 12.58 -10.66 -13.79
N VAL A 182 11.38 -10.42 -14.33
CA VAL A 182 10.16 -10.48 -13.52
C VAL A 182 9.92 -11.92 -13.02
N GLU A 183 10.17 -12.94 -13.83
CA GLU A 183 10.04 -14.33 -13.40
C GLU A 183 11.07 -14.73 -12.32
N ILE A 184 12.31 -14.28 -12.45
CA ILE A 184 13.39 -14.55 -11.48
C ILE A 184 13.14 -13.86 -10.13
N TYR A 185 12.71 -12.60 -10.14
CA TYR A 185 12.56 -11.81 -8.91
C TYR A 185 11.18 -11.92 -8.26
N TYR A 186 10.12 -12.15 -9.04
CA TYR A 186 8.74 -12.15 -8.56
C TYR A 186 8.03 -13.50 -8.69
N GLY A 187 8.71 -14.52 -9.22
CA GLY A 187 8.39 -15.92 -8.94
C GLY A 187 6.97 -16.34 -9.28
N ASN A 188 6.57 -16.25 -10.55
CA ASN A 188 5.53 -17.13 -11.05
C ASN A 188 6.13 -18.53 -11.21
N GLN A 189 6.25 -19.29 -10.12
CA GLN A 189 6.17 -20.75 -10.28
C GLN A 189 4.74 -21.02 -10.72
N ALA A 190 4.51 -20.98 -12.04
CA ALA A 190 3.37 -21.64 -12.62
C ALA A 190 3.38 -23.06 -12.07
N GLU A 191 2.39 -23.41 -11.23
CA GLU A 191 2.09 -24.80 -10.97
C GLU A 191 1.87 -25.43 -12.36
N GLN A 192 2.85 -26.21 -12.79
CA GLN A 192 2.75 -27.01 -13.99
C GLN A 192 1.68 -28.07 -13.71
N GLU A 193 0.49 -27.90 -14.29
CA GLU A 193 -0.51 -28.97 -14.42
C GLU A 193 0.00 -30.09 -15.35
#